data_AF-M2W8V2-F1
#
_entry.id   AF-M2W8V2-F1
#
_cell.length_a   1.000
_cell.length_b   1.000
_cell.length_c   1.000
_cell.angle_alpha   90.00
_cell.angle_beta   90.00
_cell.angle_gamma   90.00
#
_symmetry.space_group_name_H-M   'P 1'
#
loop_
_entity.id
_entity.type
_entity.pdbx_description
1 polymer ?
#
loop_
_entity_poly.entity_id
_entity_poly.type
_entity_poly.pdbx_seq_one_letter_code
_entity_poly.pdbx_strand_id
1 'polypeptide(L)'
;MAGFILSSGLGSGSCGRLVLATGATVMCRSKPIAAVALKIFGRVQGVCYRASAAEKAEELNLVGWVRNNRDGTVEAEAQGTCDNLKLFVEWCKQGPDIAKVTKVEEQWKDIDTLDYSSFRVERTV
;
A
#
# COMPACT_ATOMS: atom_id res chain seq x y z
N MET A 1 13.55 -58.74 -5.63
CA MET A 1 14.12 -57.40 -5.34
C MET A 1 13.90 -56.56 -6.57
N ALA A 2 12.78 -55.82 -6.61
CA ALA A 2 12.37 -55.05 -7.79
C ALA A 2 12.74 -53.57 -7.59
N GLY A 3 13.54 -53.05 -8.52
CA GLY A 3 13.95 -51.65 -8.56
C GLY A 3 12.79 -50.72 -8.90
N PHE A 4 12.80 -49.54 -8.29
CA PHE A 4 11.82 -48.48 -8.55
C PHE A 4 12.42 -47.51 -9.57
N ILE A 5 11.82 -47.47 -10.75
CA ILE A 5 12.15 -46.64 -11.90
C ILE A 5 11.74 -45.18 -11.61
N LEU A 6 12.61 -44.21 -11.96
CA LEU A 6 12.22 -42.80 -12.08
C LEU A 6 11.22 -42.62 -13.22
N SER A 7 10.15 -41.89 -12.97
CA SER A 7 9.34 -41.28 -14.03
C SER A 7 9.06 -39.82 -13.67
N SER A 8 9.58 -38.96 -14.52
CA SER A 8 9.31 -37.53 -14.65
C SER A 8 7.83 -37.27 -14.89
N GLY A 9 7.26 -36.32 -14.15
CA GLY A 9 5.92 -35.79 -14.38
C GLY A 9 5.96 -34.27 -14.35
N LEU A 10 5.88 -33.64 -15.54
CA LEU A 10 5.45 -32.26 -15.66
C LEU A 10 3.98 -32.19 -15.22
N GLY A 11 3.70 -31.35 -14.22
CA GLY A 11 2.35 -31.06 -13.74
C GLY A 11 2.22 -29.58 -13.48
N SER A 12 1.65 -28.89 -14.48
CA SER A 12 1.24 -27.50 -14.47
C SER A 12 0.42 -27.13 -13.22
N GLY A 13 0.75 -25.97 -12.65
CA GLY A 13 -0.24 -25.02 -12.14
C GLY A 13 -1.24 -25.53 -11.11
N SER A 14 -0.91 -25.37 -9.84
CA SER A 14 -1.91 -25.14 -8.80
C SER A 14 -1.36 -24.10 -7.82
N CYS A 15 -1.51 -22.83 -8.21
CA CYS A 15 -1.41 -21.70 -7.31
C CYS A 15 -2.49 -21.89 -6.23
N GLY A 16 -2.05 -22.23 -5.03
CA GLY A 16 -2.93 -22.56 -3.91
C GLY A 16 -3.78 -21.36 -3.50
N ARG A 17 -5.07 -21.45 -3.82
CA ARG A 17 -6.22 -20.99 -3.04
C ARG A 17 -5.99 -19.70 -2.21
N LEU A 18 -6.15 -18.55 -2.85
CA LEU A 18 -6.33 -17.27 -2.14
C LEU A 18 -7.77 -17.20 -1.60
N VAL A 19 -7.88 -17.06 -0.28
CA VAL A 19 -9.15 -16.88 0.43
C VAL A 19 -9.74 -15.51 0.08
N LEU A 20 -11.01 -15.51 -0.34
CA LEU A 20 -11.81 -14.31 -0.60
C LEU A 20 -12.01 -13.52 0.71
N ALA A 21 -11.37 -12.36 0.82
CA ALA A 21 -11.76 -11.32 1.76
C ALA A 21 -12.51 -10.21 0.99
N THR A 22 -13.74 -9.99 1.40
CA THR A 22 -14.69 -8.98 0.90
C THR A 22 -14.22 -7.55 1.18
N GLY A 23 -14.32 -6.68 0.17
CA GLY A 23 -14.45 -5.23 0.34
C GLY A 23 -13.50 -4.39 -0.50
N ALA A 24 -14.05 -3.67 -1.50
CA ALA A 24 -13.42 -2.71 -2.41
C ALA A 24 -12.56 -3.30 -3.55
N THR A 25 -13.24 -3.82 -4.57
CA THR A 25 -12.66 -4.01 -5.90
C THR A 25 -12.36 -2.64 -6.53
N VAL A 26 -11.20 -2.05 -6.22
CA VAL A 26 -10.68 -0.86 -6.92
C VAL A 26 -10.17 -1.30 -8.29
N MET A 27 -11.07 -1.21 -9.27
CA MET A 27 -10.79 -1.39 -10.69
C MET A 27 -10.15 -0.09 -11.17
N CYS A 28 -8.82 -0.07 -11.24
CA CYS A 28 -8.06 0.91 -11.99
C CYS A 28 -8.48 0.78 -13.46
N ARG A 29 -9.38 1.66 -13.94
CA ARG A 29 -10.24 1.35 -15.10
C ARG A 29 -9.57 1.42 -16.47
N SER A 30 -8.35 1.93 -16.59
CA SER A 30 -7.67 2.05 -17.90
C SER A 30 -6.30 2.72 -17.86
N LYS A 31 -5.98 3.51 -16.82
CA LYS A 31 -4.72 4.24 -16.70
C LYS A 31 -3.71 3.48 -15.85
N PRO A 32 -2.42 3.46 -16.23
CA PRO A 32 -1.41 2.74 -15.47
C PRO A 32 -1.07 3.39 -14.12
N ILE A 33 -1.48 4.65 -13.92
CA ILE A 33 -1.18 5.44 -12.72
C ILE A 33 -2.44 6.07 -12.11
N ALA A 34 -2.42 6.21 -10.79
CA ALA A 34 -3.46 6.83 -9.98
C ALA A 34 -2.83 7.66 -8.84
N ALA A 35 -3.65 8.44 -8.16
CA ALA A 35 -3.35 9.07 -6.88
C ALA A 35 -4.31 8.53 -5.82
N VAL A 36 -3.83 8.36 -4.60
CA VAL A 36 -4.65 8.04 -3.43
C VAL A 36 -4.33 9.02 -2.31
N ALA A 37 -5.35 9.71 -1.81
CA ALA A 37 -5.28 10.47 -0.58
C ALA A 37 -5.80 9.59 0.57
N LEU A 38 -5.02 9.53 1.64
CA LEU A 38 -5.26 8.70 2.81
C LEU A 38 -5.36 9.56 4.06
N LYS A 39 -6.37 9.29 4.87
CA LYS A 39 -6.49 9.82 6.22
C LYS A 39 -6.53 8.68 7.22
N ILE A 40 -5.49 8.58 8.03
CA ILE A 40 -5.27 7.51 8.98
C ILE A 40 -5.61 8.02 10.37
N PHE A 41 -6.51 7.30 11.03
CA PHE A 41 -6.97 7.55 12.39
C PHE A 41 -6.44 6.47 13.33
N GLY A 42 -6.22 6.85 14.59
CA GLY A 42 -5.82 5.94 15.65
C GLY A 42 -4.61 6.45 16.41
N ARG A 43 -3.81 5.53 16.97
CA ARG A 43 -2.55 5.84 17.65
C ARG A 43 -1.41 5.86 16.63
N VAL A 44 -1.30 6.97 15.91
CA VAL A 44 -0.40 7.15 14.75
C VAL A 44 0.65 8.25 14.92
N GLN A 45 0.65 8.95 16.05
CA GLN A 45 1.68 9.92 16.41
C GLN A 45 2.64 9.35 17.47
N GLY A 46 3.90 9.78 17.42
CA GLY A 46 4.96 9.27 18.30
C GLY A 46 5.44 7.85 17.97
N VAL A 47 5.04 7.31 16.82
CA VAL A 47 5.28 5.92 16.40
C VAL A 47 6.14 5.81 15.12
N CYS A 48 6.90 6.86 14.81
CA CYS A 48 7.71 6.94 13.57
C CYS A 48 6.94 6.73 12.26
N TYR A 49 5.61 6.87 12.27
CA TYR A 49 4.75 6.59 11.10
C TYR A 49 5.22 7.26 9.82
N ARG A 50 5.63 8.54 9.89
CA ARG A 50 6.11 9.29 8.72
C ARG A 50 7.37 8.72 8.11
N ALA A 51 8.32 8.25 8.93
CA ALA A 51 9.57 7.67 8.45
C ALA A 51 9.31 6.32 7.76
N SER A 52 8.59 5.42 8.43
CA SER A 52 8.24 4.12 7.86
C SER A 52 7.36 4.23 6.61
N ALA A 53 6.47 5.23 6.55
CA ALA A 53 5.67 5.49 5.36
C ALA A 53 6.52 5.98 4.18
N ALA A 54 7.52 6.83 4.44
CA ALA A 54 8.45 7.27 3.42
C ALA A 54 9.31 6.12 2.89
N GLU A 55 9.89 5.31 3.78
CA GLU A 55 10.64 4.11 3.41
C GLU A 55 9.77 3.16 2.55
N LYS A 56 8.52 2.93 2.97
CA LYS A 56 7.61 2.05 2.23
C LYS A 56 7.22 2.60 0.86
N ALA A 57 7.03 3.91 0.76
CA ALA A 57 6.76 4.56 -0.51
C ALA A 57 7.95 4.46 -1.47
N GLU A 58 9.18 4.62 -0.97
CA GLU A 58 10.40 4.44 -1.77
C GLU A 58 10.56 3.00 -2.27
N GLU A 59 10.34 1.98 -1.41
CA GLU A 59 10.35 0.57 -1.81
C GLU A 59 9.36 0.28 -2.95
N LEU A 60 8.19 0.91 -2.90
CA LEU A 60 7.11 0.73 -3.85
C LEU A 60 7.20 1.70 -5.05
N ASN A 61 8.27 2.49 -5.16
CA ASN A 61 8.45 3.52 -6.20
C ASN A 61 7.23 4.46 -6.33
N LEU A 62 6.69 4.89 -5.20
CA LEU A 62 5.59 5.85 -5.11
C LEU A 62 6.12 7.24 -4.83
N VAL A 63 5.38 8.25 -5.27
CA VAL A 63 5.69 9.67 -5.05
C VAL A 63 4.54 10.35 -4.32
N GLY A 64 4.80 11.49 -3.65
CA GLY A 64 3.78 12.20 -2.90
C GLY A 64 4.28 12.70 -1.55
N TRP A 65 3.43 12.70 -0.54
CA TRP A 65 3.77 13.24 0.77
C TRP A 65 3.05 12.56 1.92
N VAL A 66 3.61 12.70 3.12
CA VAL A 66 2.98 12.29 4.39
C VAL A 66 3.15 13.38 5.44
N ARG A 67 2.09 13.68 6.20
CA ARG A 67 2.10 14.68 7.27
C ARG A 67 1.28 14.24 8.47
N ASN A 68 1.66 14.74 9.64
CA ASN A 68 0.81 14.65 10.82
C ASN A 68 -0.12 15.86 10.86
N ASN A 69 -1.34 15.66 11.33
CA ASN A 69 -2.30 16.72 11.61
C ASN A 69 -2.39 16.97 13.12
N ARG A 70 -2.66 18.21 13.55
CA ARG A 70 -2.88 18.58 14.96
C ARG A 70 -3.97 17.78 15.66
N ASP A 71 -4.98 17.33 14.92
CA ASP A 71 -6.08 16.51 15.45
C ASP A 71 -5.65 15.08 15.84
N GLY A 72 -4.36 14.74 15.69
CA GLY A 72 -3.82 13.42 16.03
C GLY A 72 -3.80 12.43 14.87
N THR A 73 -4.39 12.78 13.73
CA THR A 73 -4.42 11.94 12.51
C THR A 73 -3.15 12.08 11.68
N VAL A 74 -2.91 11.12 10.79
CA VAL A 74 -1.90 11.21 9.73
C VAL A 74 -2.61 11.33 8.39
N GLU A 75 -2.15 12.25 7.55
CA GLU A 75 -2.60 12.36 6.16
C GLU A 75 -1.44 12.00 5.25
N ALA A 76 -1.73 11.27 4.18
CA ALA A 76 -0.77 10.94 3.15
C ALA A 76 -1.41 11.08 1.78
N GLU A 77 -0.63 11.51 0.80
CA GLU A 77 -0.98 11.41 -0.60
C GLU A 77 0.12 10.60 -1.29
N ALA A 78 -0.29 9.56 -2.02
CA ALA A 78 0.62 8.74 -2.80
C ALA A 78 0.13 8.67 -4.24
N GLN A 79 1.06 8.76 -5.19
CA GLN A 79 0.81 8.65 -6.61
C GLN A 79 1.77 7.62 -7.20
N GLY A 80 1.30 6.86 -8.19
CA GLY A 80 2.08 5.79 -8.81
C GLY A 80 1.19 4.75 -9.46
N THR A 81 1.73 3.56 -9.66
CA THR A 81 0.96 2.47 -10.28
C THR A 81 -0.13 1.98 -9.33
N CYS A 82 -1.28 1.59 -9.91
CA CYS A 82 -2.42 1.12 -9.13
C CYS A 82 -2.09 -0.06 -8.21
N ASP A 83 -1.24 -0.98 -8.66
CA ASP A 83 -0.81 -2.14 -7.86
C ASP A 83 0.06 -1.74 -6.67
N ASN A 84 1.03 -0.83 -6.88
CA ASN A 84 1.90 -0.36 -5.81
C ASN A 84 1.12 0.49 -4.80
N LEU A 85 0.17 1.30 -5.26
CA LEU A 85 -0.71 2.06 -4.38
C LEU A 85 -1.57 1.15 -3.52
N LYS A 86 -2.12 0.06 -4.06
CA LYS A 86 -2.87 -0.92 -3.26
C LYS A 86 -2.01 -1.52 -2.15
N LEU A 87 -0.78 -1.91 -2.46
CA LEU A 87 0.17 -2.41 -1.45
C LEU A 87 0.46 -1.37 -0.36
N PHE A 88 0.60 -0.10 -0.75
CA PHE A 88 0.82 0.99 0.19
C PHE A 88 -0.41 1.27 1.08
N VAL A 89 -1.62 1.22 0.52
CA VAL A 89 -2.87 1.38 1.26
C VAL A 89 -3.05 0.25 2.27
N GLU A 90 -2.81 -1.00 1.87
CA GLU A 90 -2.87 -2.15 2.77
C GLU A 90 -1.84 -2.04 3.90
N TRP A 91 -0.62 -1.59 3.59
CA TRP A 91 0.38 -1.28 4.61
C TRP A 91 -0.09 -0.17 5.56
N CYS A 92 -0.72 0.90 5.06
CA CYS A 92 -1.26 1.98 5.89
C CYS A 92 -2.40 1.55 6.82
N LYS A 93 -3.11 0.45 6.51
CA LYS A 93 -4.12 -0.13 7.42
C LYS A 93 -3.49 -0.83 8.61
N GLN A 94 -2.24 -1.29 8.49
CA GLN A 94 -1.47 -1.90 9.58
C GLN A 94 -0.62 -0.85 10.31
N GLY A 95 0.11 -0.05 9.54
CA GLY A 95 1.12 0.88 10.05
C GLY A 95 2.39 0.16 10.54
N PRO A 96 3.34 0.90 11.13
CA PRO A 96 4.52 0.32 11.79
C PRO A 96 4.12 -0.47 13.06
N ASP A 97 4.98 -1.37 13.54
CA ASP A 97 4.71 -2.30 14.66
C ASP A 97 4.09 -1.68 15.93
N ILE A 98 4.43 -0.43 16.22
CA ILE A 98 3.97 0.30 17.41
C ILE A 98 2.75 1.19 17.16
N ALA A 99 2.31 1.33 15.90
CA ALA A 99 1.09 2.05 15.54
C ALA A 99 -0.14 1.20 15.77
N LYS A 100 -1.26 1.86 16.09
CA LYS A 100 -2.57 1.20 16.15
C LYS A 100 -3.56 1.99 15.33
N VAL A 101 -3.77 1.54 14.09
CA VAL A 101 -4.71 2.15 13.15
C VAL A 101 -6.12 1.67 13.49
N THR A 102 -7.05 2.61 13.64
CA THR A 102 -8.47 2.31 13.90
C THR A 102 -9.33 2.50 12.66
N LYS A 103 -8.97 3.45 11.79
CA LYS A 103 -9.69 3.74 10.55
C LYS A 103 -8.72 4.30 9.51
N VAL A 104 -8.92 3.92 8.27
CA VAL A 104 -8.28 4.55 7.11
C VAL A 104 -9.38 4.99 6.16
N GLU A 105 -9.38 6.27 5.80
CA GLU A 105 -10.20 6.80 4.72
C GLU A 105 -9.32 6.95 3.49
N GLU A 106 -9.75 6.37 2.38
CA GLU A 106 -9.03 6.38 1.10
C GLU A 106 -9.87 7.10 0.03
N GLN A 107 -9.23 8.00 -0.69
CA GLN A 107 -9.82 8.73 -1.82
C GLN A 107 -8.94 8.52 -3.04
N TRP A 108 -9.42 7.70 -3.96
CA TRP A 108 -8.73 7.40 -5.21
C TRP A 108 -9.07 8.43 -6.27
N LYS A 109 -8.06 8.84 -7.04
CA LYS A 109 -8.16 9.78 -8.15
C LYS A 109 -7.37 9.25 -9.33
N ASP A 110 -8.00 9.17 -10.49
CA ASP A 110 -7.31 8.86 -11.74
C ASP A 110 -6.47 10.09 -12.16
N ILE A 111 -5.19 9.88 -12.46
CA ILE A 111 -4.25 10.93 -12.90
C ILE A 111 -3.60 10.54 -14.23
N ASP A 112 -3.25 11.52 -15.04
CA ASP A 112 -2.53 11.31 -16.31
C ASP A 112 -1.01 11.46 -16.16
N THR A 113 -0.59 12.22 -15.15
CA THR A 113 0.81 12.57 -14.88
C THR A 113 1.05 12.57 -13.38
N LEU A 114 2.27 12.24 -12.97
CA LEU A 114 2.69 12.38 -11.57
C LEU A 114 2.93 13.86 -11.26
N ASP A 115 2.26 14.37 -10.22
CA ASP A 115 2.44 15.75 -9.75
C ASP A 115 3.74 15.92 -8.95
N TYR A 116 4.25 14.81 -8.41
CA TYR A 116 5.42 14.77 -7.54
C TYR A 116 6.55 13.95 -8.17
N SER A 117 7.79 14.35 -7.90
CA SER A 117 9.00 13.62 -8.34
C SER A 117 9.61 12.72 -7.27
N SER A 118 9.18 12.87 -6.01
CA SER A 118 9.67 12.08 -4.88
C SER A 118 8.60 11.97 -3.79
N PHE A 119 8.75 11.01 -2.88
CA PHE A 119 7.94 10.96 -1.66
C PHE A 119 8.58 11.82 -0.56
N ARG A 120 7.81 12.68 0.13
CA ARG A 120 8.36 13.63 1.13
C ARG A 120 7.61 13.62 2.44
N VAL A 121 8.33 13.81 3.53
CA VAL A 121 7.72 14.04 4.85
C VAL A 121 7.48 15.54 5.05
N GLU A 122 6.22 15.93 5.08
CA GLU A 122 5.83 17.33 5.29
C GLU A 122 5.76 17.70 6.78
N ARG A 123 5.77 19.02 7.04
CA ARG A 123 5.63 19.56 8.39
C ARG A 123 4.23 19.27 8.93
N THR A 124 4.16 19.07 10.24
CA THR A 124 2.89 18.93 10.95
C THR A 124 2.06 20.21 10.79
N VAL A 125 0.80 20.06 10.40
CA VAL A 125 -0.17 21.16 10.26
C VAL A 125 -1.05 21.26 11.48
#